data_AF-A0A1G1H559-F1
#
_entry.id   AF-A0A1G1H559-F1
#
_cell.length_a   1.000
_cell.length_b   1.000
_cell.length_c   1.000
_cell.angle_alpha   90.00
_cell.angle_beta   90.00
_cell.angle_gamma   90.00
#
_symmetry.space_group_name_H-M   'P 1'
#
loop_
_entity.id
_entity.type
_entity.pdbx_description
1 polymer ?
#
loop_
_entity_poly.entity_id
_entity_poly.type
_entity_poly.pdbx_seq_one_letter_code
_entity_poly.pdbx_strand_id
1 'polypeptide(L)'
;MKEENCVTKSISRSTYRVVTIVCGMLLLSGCVMAEKYEAEKARSLNFQRLLAQEEKRTGELDNEAKRGKKELMEFEARNRELTAQVQAIREQMARVQEEAEAMKESALLERKAKADMKRQVTPTRKAQPSESISDTVDLSASALGIAPEVPAVPEPTEPLMGSMRSPIIHVVKPGETLYRISRKYGLTVDKVRKLNKLPDDIIEVGQKLIVGQE
;
A
#
# COMPACT_ATOMS: atom_id res chain seq x y z
N MET A 1 -41.45 49.90 93.17
CA MET A 1 -41.71 49.61 91.74
C MET A 1 -40.37 49.68 90.99
N LYS A 2 -40.09 48.68 90.15
CA LYS A 2 -38.99 48.56 89.17
C LYS A 2 -37.72 47.80 89.61
N GLU A 3 -37.86 46.48 89.77
CA GLU A 3 -36.71 45.55 89.76
C GLU A 3 -36.75 44.51 88.61
N GLU A 4 -37.74 44.53 87.71
CA GLU A 4 -37.93 43.40 86.76
C GLU A 4 -37.31 43.58 85.36
N ASN A 5 -36.56 44.65 85.06
CA ASN A 5 -36.17 44.99 83.67
C ASN A 5 -34.67 44.85 83.30
N CYS A 6 -33.83 44.28 84.16
CA CYS A 6 -32.39 44.14 83.86
C CYS A 6 -32.01 42.76 83.28
N VAL A 7 -32.74 41.70 83.64
CA VAL A 7 -32.38 40.31 83.28
C VAL A 7 -32.77 39.96 81.83
N THR A 8 -33.86 40.51 81.31
CA THR A 8 -34.37 40.24 79.95
C THR A 8 -33.52 40.83 78.82
N LYS A 9 -32.76 41.90 79.08
CA LYS A 9 -31.94 42.58 78.05
C LYS A 9 -30.57 41.92 77.83
N SER A 10 -30.03 41.26 78.86
CA SER A 10 -28.75 40.52 78.78
C SER A 10 -28.91 39.17 78.07
N ILE A 11 -30.06 38.50 78.30
CA ILE A 11 -30.41 37.24 77.63
C ILE A 11 -30.54 37.45 76.11
N SER A 12 -30.98 38.62 75.65
CA SER A 12 -31.16 38.91 74.22
C SER A 12 -29.84 38.97 73.42
N ARG A 13 -28.79 39.66 73.86
CA ARG A 13 -27.57 39.74 73.00
C ARG A 13 -26.81 38.42 72.90
N SER A 14 -26.77 37.64 73.98
CA SER A 14 -26.06 36.36 73.99
C SER A 14 -26.81 35.28 73.22
N THR A 15 -28.13 35.16 73.42
CA THR A 15 -28.96 34.21 72.67
C THR A 15 -28.98 34.51 71.18
N TYR A 16 -29.07 35.78 70.77
CA TYR A 16 -29.04 36.13 69.35
C TYR A 16 -27.68 35.81 68.72
N ARG A 17 -26.55 35.98 69.43
CA ARG A 17 -25.23 35.56 68.94
C ARG A 17 -25.12 34.04 68.81
N VAL A 18 -25.68 33.28 69.75
CA VAL A 18 -25.69 31.82 69.67
C VAL A 18 -26.58 31.35 68.52
N VAL A 19 -27.77 31.93 68.34
CA VAL A 19 -28.70 31.57 67.26
C VAL A 19 -28.14 31.91 65.88
N THR A 20 -27.47 33.06 65.71
CA THR A 20 -26.84 33.40 64.43
C THR A 20 -25.65 32.50 64.11
N ILE A 21 -24.86 32.10 65.11
CA ILE A 21 -23.78 31.13 64.93
C ILE A 21 -24.34 29.76 64.53
N VAL A 22 -25.35 29.26 65.25
CA VAL A 22 -25.98 27.96 64.96
C VAL A 22 -26.64 27.95 63.58
N CYS A 23 -27.41 28.99 63.23
CA CYS A 23 -28.04 29.12 61.92
C CYS A 23 -27.01 29.24 60.79
N GLY A 24 -25.92 30.00 60.99
CA GLY A 24 -24.81 30.09 60.05
C GLY A 24 -24.13 28.73 59.81
N MET A 25 -23.88 27.95 60.87
CA MET A 25 -23.30 26.61 60.77
C MET A 25 -24.21 25.62 60.03
N LEU A 26 -25.53 25.69 60.25
CA LEU A 26 -26.53 24.89 59.55
C LEU A 26 -26.62 25.24 58.05
N LEU A 27 -26.63 26.53 57.71
CA LEU A 27 -26.67 26.99 56.32
C LEU A 27 -25.39 26.60 55.57
N LEU A 28 -24.22 26.81 56.17
CA LEU A 28 -22.93 26.42 55.57
C LEU A 28 -22.85 24.90 55.35
N SER A 29 -23.34 24.10 56.29
CA SER A 29 -23.38 22.63 56.15
C SER A 29 -24.29 22.19 55.00
N GLY A 30 -25.44 22.85 54.82
CA GLY A 30 -26.33 22.63 53.68
C GLY A 30 -25.70 23.00 52.33
N CYS A 31 -24.97 24.12 52.27
CA CYS A 31 -24.26 24.55 51.06
C CYS A 31 -23.16 23.57 50.65
N VAL A 32 -22.36 23.07 51.60
CA VAL A 32 -21.28 22.10 51.31
C VAL A 32 -21.84 20.77 50.77
N MET A 33 -23.00 20.34 51.25
CA MET A 33 -23.67 19.13 50.73
C MET A 33 -24.23 19.34 49.31
N ALA A 34 -24.78 20.52 49.02
CA ALA A 34 -25.27 20.86 47.68
C ALA A 34 -24.13 20.95 46.65
N GLU A 35 -23.00 21.58 46.99
CA GLU A 35 -21.81 21.63 46.12
C GLU A 35 -21.21 20.24 45.86
N LYS A 36 -21.13 19.39 46.91
CA LYS A 36 -20.68 18.00 46.75
C LYS A 36 -21.63 17.20 45.87
N TYR A 37 -22.94 17.35 46.06
CA TYR A 37 -23.95 16.65 45.26
C TYR A 37 -23.91 17.08 43.78
N GLU A 38 -23.84 18.37 43.49
CA GLU A 38 -23.71 18.87 42.11
C GLU A 38 -22.38 18.45 41.47
N ALA A 39 -21.29 18.42 42.24
CA ALA A 39 -20.00 17.91 41.76
C ALA A 39 -20.08 16.41 41.43
N GLU A 40 -20.76 15.60 42.25
CA GLU A 40 -20.94 14.17 42.02
C GLU A 40 -21.86 13.87 40.83
N LYS A 41 -22.96 14.61 40.70
CA LYS A 41 -23.85 14.58 39.53
C LYS A 41 -23.10 14.95 38.25
N ALA A 42 -22.25 15.98 38.28
CA ALA A 42 -21.42 16.35 37.14
C ALA A 42 -20.43 15.24 36.75
N ARG A 43 -19.81 14.57 37.73
CA ARG A 43 -18.93 13.40 37.46
C ARG A 43 -19.69 12.27 36.78
N SER A 44 -20.87 11.92 37.28
CA SER A 44 -21.73 10.88 36.70
C SER A 44 -22.15 11.23 35.25
N LEU A 45 -22.57 12.48 35.02
CA LEU A 45 -22.96 12.96 33.70
C LEU A 45 -21.78 12.94 32.71
N ASN A 46 -20.59 13.34 33.14
CA ASN A 46 -19.38 13.27 32.32
C ASN A 46 -19.03 11.83 31.96
N PHE A 47 -19.17 10.89 32.91
CA PHE A 47 -18.95 9.47 32.66
C PHE A 47 -19.96 8.90 31.65
N GLN A 48 -21.24 9.24 31.78
CA GLN A 48 -22.28 8.81 30.84
C GLN A 48 -22.01 9.29 29.41
N ARG A 49 -21.55 10.55 29.24
CA ARG A 49 -21.16 11.08 27.93
C ARG A 49 -19.97 10.34 27.34
N LEU A 50 -18.99 9.98 28.17
CA LEU A 50 -17.83 9.22 27.75
C LEU A 50 -18.25 7.84 27.24
N LEU A 51 -19.10 7.13 27.98
CA LEU A 51 -19.62 5.84 27.55
C LEU A 51 -20.39 5.94 26.23
N ALA A 52 -21.25 6.95 26.08
CA ALA A 52 -21.96 7.19 24.83
C ALA A 52 -20.99 7.47 23.66
N GLN A 53 -19.87 8.15 23.93
CA GLN A 53 -18.83 8.38 22.93
C GLN A 53 -18.09 7.08 22.56
N GLU A 54 -17.77 6.23 23.53
CA GLU A 54 -17.14 4.93 23.30
C GLU A 54 -18.05 3.98 22.49
N GLU A 55 -19.34 3.92 22.81
CA GLU A 55 -20.33 3.18 22.02
C GLU A 55 -20.42 3.70 20.58
N LYS A 56 -20.39 5.02 20.40
CA LYS A 56 -20.39 5.63 19.07
C LYS A 56 -19.11 5.28 18.29
N ARG A 57 -17.94 5.41 18.92
CA ARG A 57 -16.64 5.10 18.29
C ARG A 57 -16.54 3.63 17.89
N THR A 58 -17.03 2.73 18.74
CA THR A 58 -17.03 1.29 18.43
C THR A 58 -17.99 0.97 17.27
N GLY A 59 -19.15 1.63 17.20
CA GLY A 59 -20.05 1.54 16.05
C GLY A 59 -19.46 2.09 14.74
N GLU A 60 -18.75 3.22 14.80
CA GLU A 60 -18.05 3.78 13.63
C GLU A 60 -16.94 2.85 13.13
N LEU A 61 -16.13 2.29 14.03
CA LEU A 61 -15.09 1.31 13.71
C LEU A 61 -15.66 0.02 13.11
N ASP A 62 -16.78 -0.50 13.62
CA ASP A 62 -17.44 -1.68 13.04
C ASP A 62 -17.94 -1.41 11.61
N ASN A 63 -18.49 -0.21 11.37
CA ASN A 63 -18.90 0.19 10.02
C ASN A 63 -17.69 0.32 9.07
N GLU A 64 -16.56 0.86 9.54
CA GLU A 64 -15.32 0.89 8.78
C GLU A 64 -14.80 -0.50 8.46
N ALA A 65 -14.78 -1.40 9.45
CA ALA A 65 -14.38 -2.79 9.26
C ALA A 65 -15.28 -3.50 8.24
N LYS A 66 -16.60 -3.27 8.29
CA LYS A 66 -17.56 -3.80 7.30
C LYS A 66 -17.30 -3.27 5.89
N ARG A 67 -17.05 -1.96 5.75
CA ARG A 67 -16.71 -1.34 4.45
C ARG A 67 -15.41 -1.93 3.89
N GLY A 68 -14.35 -1.96 4.68
CA GLY A 68 -13.07 -2.54 4.27
C GLY A 68 -13.18 -4.02 3.91
N LYS A 69 -13.98 -4.81 4.64
CA LYS A 69 -14.25 -6.21 4.30
C LYS A 69 -14.99 -6.35 2.97
N LYS A 70 -15.96 -5.48 2.69
CA LYS A 70 -16.67 -5.48 1.40
C LYS A 70 -15.72 -5.15 0.25
N GLU A 71 -14.92 -4.12 0.39
CA GLU A 71 -13.89 -3.75 -0.60
C GLU A 71 -12.91 -4.90 -0.85
N LEU A 72 -12.44 -5.57 0.21
CA LEU A 72 -11.58 -6.74 0.09
C LEU A 72 -12.25 -7.87 -0.71
N MET A 73 -13.51 -8.19 -0.41
CA MET A 73 -14.27 -9.20 -1.15
C MET A 73 -14.45 -8.82 -2.63
N GLU A 74 -14.66 -7.54 -2.94
CA GLU A 74 -14.74 -7.04 -4.32
C GLU A 74 -13.38 -7.13 -5.05
N PHE A 75 -12.27 -6.83 -4.37
CA PHE A 75 -10.93 -7.02 -4.93
C PHE A 75 -10.60 -8.49 -5.15
N GLU A 76 -10.94 -9.38 -4.21
CA GLU A 76 -10.77 -10.82 -4.37
C GLU A 76 -11.60 -11.37 -5.54
N ALA A 77 -12.84 -10.91 -5.70
CA ALA A 77 -13.69 -11.31 -6.82
C ALA A 77 -13.08 -10.86 -8.16
N ARG A 78 -12.64 -9.61 -8.27
CA ARG A 78 -11.95 -9.09 -9.47
C ARG A 78 -10.68 -9.85 -9.79
N ASN A 79 -9.88 -10.20 -8.77
CA ASN A 79 -8.67 -10.99 -8.98
C ASN A 79 -8.96 -12.42 -9.44
N ARG A 80 -10.01 -13.07 -8.90
CA ARG A 80 -10.46 -14.39 -9.38
C ARG A 80 -10.92 -14.31 -10.84
N GLU A 81 -11.69 -13.29 -11.19
CA GLU A 81 -12.15 -13.08 -12.56
C GLU A 81 -10.99 -12.83 -13.53
N LEU A 82 -10.06 -11.94 -13.18
CA LEU A 82 -8.87 -11.68 -14.00
C LEU A 82 -8.02 -12.95 -14.18
N THR A 83 -7.90 -13.77 -13.13
CA THR A 83 -7.22 -15.06 -13.21
C THR A 83 -7.91 -16.00 -14.19
N ALA A 84 -9.25 -16.07 -14.16
CA ALA A 84 -10.02 -16.85 -15.11
C ALA A 84 -9.87 -16.33 -16.55
N GLN A 85 -9.85 -15.00 -16.75
CA GLN A 85 -9.58 -14.40 -18.06
C GLN A 85 -8.19 -14.77 -18.60
N VAL A 86 -7.16 -14.69 -17.76
CA VAL A 86 -5.79 -15.09 -18.15
C VAL A 86 -5.73 -16.58 -18.52
N GLN A 87 -6.44 -17.44 -17.80
CA GLN A 87 -6.53 -18.86 -18.14
C GLN A 87 -7.25 -19.08 -19.48
N ALA A 88 -8.39 -18.42 -19.70
CA ALA A 88 -9.13 -18.50 -20.95
C ALA A 88 -8.28 -18.03 -22.15
N ILE A 89 -7.54 -16.93 -22.00
CA ILE A 89 -6.63 -16.44 -23.05
C ILE A 89 -5.51 -17.45 -23.31
N ARG A 90 -4.94 -18.06 -22.27
CA ARG A 90 -3.93 -19.12 -22.44
C ARG A 90 -4.49 -20.33 -23.21
N GLU A 91 -5.71 -20.75 -22.91
CA GLU A 91 -6.38 -21.83 -23.63
C GLU A 91 -6.65 -21.45 -25.09
N GLN A 92 -7.10 -20.21 -25.35
CA GLN A 92 -7.27 -19.72 -26.72
C GLN A 92 -5.95 -19.70 -27.49
N MET A 93 -4.87 -19.22 -26.87
CA MET A 93 -3.54 -19.24 -27.49
C MET A 93 -3.08 -20.67 -27.78
N ALA A 94 -3.32 -21.63 -26.88
CA ALA A 94 -2.98 -23.04 -27.10
C ALA A 94 -3.74 -23.62 -28.30
N ARG A 95 -5.05 -23.36 -28.41
CA ARG A 95 -5.87 -23.81 -29.56
C ARG A 95 -5.36 -23.22 -30.88
N VAL A 96 -5.07 -21.92 -30.91
CA VAL A 96 -4.53 -21.25 -32.10
C VAL A 96 -3.14 -21.79 -32.45
N GLN A 97 -2.32 -22.14 -31.46
CA GLN A 97 -1.02 -22.77 -31.70
C GLN A 97 -1.18 -24.17 -32.32
N GLU A 98 -2.08 -25.00 -31.79
CA GLU A 98 -2.39 -26.33 -32.35
C GLU A 98 -2.93 -26.22 -33.80
N GLU A 99 -3.85 -25.29 -34.06
CA GLU A 99 -4.37 -25.03 -35.41
C GLU A 99 -3.26 -24.55 -36.36
N ALA A 100 -2.37 -23.66 -35.90
CA ALA A 100 -1.24 -23.18 -36.68
C ALA A 100 -0.20 -24.28 -36.96
N GLU A 101 0.00 -25.20 -36.02
CA GLU A 101 0.87 -26.37 -36.21
C GLU A 101 0.26 -27.36 -37.22
N ALA A 102 -1.02 -27.68 -37.09
CA ALA A 102 -1.74 -28.50 -38.08
C ALA A 102 -1.74 -27.86 -39.48
N MET A 103 -1.87 -26.54 -39.56
CA MET A 103 -1.79 -25.80 -40.83
C MET A 103 -0.38 -25.87 -41.44
N LYS A 104 0.67 -25.80 -40.63
CA LYS A 104 2.06 -25.97 -41.10
C LYS A 104 2.31 -27.39 -41.60
N GLU A 105 1.84 -28.40 -40.88
CA GLU A 105 2.01 -29.80 -41.26
C GLU A 105 1.28 -30.14 -42.57
N SER A 106 0.03 -29.71 -42.71
CA SER A 106 -0.74 -29.89 -43.95
C SER A 106 -0.09 -29.18 -45.15
N ALA A 107 0.40 -27.95 -44.97
CA ALA A 107 1.15 -27.25 -46.01
C ALA A 107 2.47 -27.95 -46.41
N LEU A 108 3.17 -28.57 -45.44
CA LEU A 108 4.38 -29.34 -45.71
C LEU A 108 4.07 -30.62 -46.50
N LEU A 109 3.01 -31.33 -46.15
CA LEU A 109 2.54 -32.52 -46.88
C LEU A 109 2.12 -32.16 -48.31
N GLU A 110 1.40 -31.06 -48.49
CA GLU A 110 1.02 -30.57 -49.82
C GLU A 110 2.24 -30.22 -50.68
N ARG A 111 3.25 -29.56 -50.09
CA ARG A 111 4.53 -29.27 -50.77
C ARG A 111 5.27 -30.55 -51.17
N LYS A 112 5.33 -31.56 -50.29
CA LYS A 112 5.93 -32.87 -50.60
C LYS A 112 5.18 -33.57 -51.74
N ALA A 113 3.85 -33.64 -51.67
CA ALA A 113 3.02 -34.23 -52.72
C ALA A 113 3.22 -33.54 -54.08
N LYS A 114 3.30 -32.19 -54.10
CA LYS A 114 3.60 -31.42 -55.33
C LYS A 114 5.01 -31.70 -55.86
N ALA A 115 6.00 -31.88 -54.98
CA ALA A 115 7.36 -32.21 -55.37
C ALA A 115 7.48 -33.63 -55.96
N ASP A 116 6.82 -34.61 -55.35
CA ASP A 116 6.79 -35.99 -55.84
C ASP A 116 6.07 -36.09 -57.19
N MET A 117 4.96 -35.37 -57.36
CA MET A 117 4.24 -35.26 -58.65
C MET A 117 5.13 -34.65 -59.74
N LYS A 118 5.94 -33.63 -59.41
CA LYS A 118 6.86 -32.99 -60.37
C LYS A 118 8.01 -33.91 -60.80
N ARG A 119 8.37 -34.89 -59.95
CA ARG A 119 9.43 -35.88 -60.22
C ARG A 119 8.99 -36.99 -61.19
N GLN A 120 7.69 -37.23 -61.35
CA GLN A 120 7.16 -38.25 -62.27
C GLN A 120 6.84 -37.73 -63.69
N VAL A 121 6.85 -36.42 -63.93
CA VAL A 121 6.42 -35.81 -65.22
C VAL A 121 7.60 -35.24 -66.05
N THR A 122 8.85 -35.43 -65.64
CA THR A 122 10.01 -35.02 -66.47
C THR A 122 10.59 -36.21 -67.25
N PRO A 123 10.44 -36.28 -68.59
CA PRO A 123 11.23 -37.19 -69.41
C PRO A 123 12.64 -36.63 -69.61
N THR A 124 13.58 -37.58 -69.68
CA THR A 124 15.04 -37.52 -69.62
C THR A 124 15.75 -36.59 -70.62
N ARG A 125 16.80 -35.88 -70.19
CA ARG A 125 18.01 -35.67 -71.03
C ARG A 125 19.30 -35.51 -70.19
N LYS A 126 20.26 -36.41 -70.43
CA LYS A 126 21.67 -36.36 -70.01
C LYS A 126 22.36 -35.07 -70.47
N ALA A 127 23.16 -34.45 -69.60
CA ALA A 127 24.59 -34.09 -69.77
C ALA A 127 25.03 -32.99 -68.77
N GLN A 128 26.14 -33.21 -68.06
CA GLN A 128 26.99 -32.23 -67.33
C GLN A 128 27.79 -31.34 -68.33
N PRO A 129 28.74 -30.46 -67.94
CA PRO A 129 28.87 -29.42 -66.90
C PRO A 129 29.36 -28.04 -67.47
N SER A 130 29.32 -26.95 -66.68
CA SER A 130 30.24 -25.76 -66.75
C SER A 130 29.76 -24.70 -65.73
N GLU A 131 30.56 -24.36 -64.73
CA GLU A 131 31.40 -23.14 -64.67
C GLU A 131 30.67 -21.85 -65.07
N SER A 132 30.46 -20.93 -64.12
CA SER A 132 31.26 -19.70 -64.00
C SER A 132 30.63 -18.68 -63.05
N ILE A 133 31.53 -17.94 -62.42
CA ILE A 133 31.41 -16.86 -61.44
C ILE A 133 30.81 -15.59 -62.04
N SER A 134 30.06 -14.80 -61.24
CA SER A 134 30.02 -13.32 -61.23
C SER A 134 28.87 -12.86 -60.33
N ASP A 135 29.13 -12.29 -59.14
CA ASP A 135 29.31 -10.83 -58.90
C ASP A 135 28.00 -10.07 -59.12
N THR A 136 27.30 -9.56 -58.10
CA THR A 136 27.51 -8.33 -57.30
C THR A 136 26.07 -7.86 -56.97
N VAL A 137 25.68 -7.29 -55.83
CA VAL A 137 25.95 -5.94 -55.28
C VAL A 137 25.23 -5.93 -53.91
N ASP A 138 25.94 -5.61 -52.83
CA ASP A 138 25.92 -4.31 -52.16
C ASP A 138 24.57 -3.94 -51.52
N LEU A 139 24.56 -3.87 -50.19
CA LEU A 139 23.65 -3.09 -49.33
C LEU A 139 24.04 -3.35 -47.87
N SER A 140 24.83 -2.46 -47.28
CA SER A 140 24.52 -1.87 -45.96
C SER A 140 25.70 -1.03 -45.46
N ALA A 141 25.71 0.23 -45.90
CA ALA A 141 26.33 1.32 -45.18
C ALA A 141 25.34 2.47 -45.14
N SER A 142 24.68 2.69 -44.00
CA SER A 142 24.24 4.03 -43.64
C SER A 142 23.99 4.10 -42.13
N ALA A 143 25.00 4.65 -41.47
CA ALA A 143 24.90 5.22 -40.15
C ALA A 143 24.00 6.46 -40.20
N LEU A 144 23.09 6.59 -39.24
CA LEU A 144 22.52 7.86 -38.80
C LEU A 144 22.10 7.68 -37.34
N GLY A 145 22.98 8.12 -36.44
CA GLY A 145 22.60 8.42 -35.07
C GLY A 145 21.94 9.78 -35.01
N ILE A 146 20.98 9.96 -34.11
CA ILE A 146 20.76 11.16 -33.31
C ILE A 146 20.11 10.70 -32.01
N ALA A 147 20.82 10.85 -30.89
CA ALA A 147 20.23 11.16 -29.60
C ALA A 147 21.23 12.09 -28.88
N PRO A 148 20.88 13.35 -28.63
CA PRO A 148 21.75 14.28 -27.92
C PRO A 148 21.50 14.15 -26.42
N GLU A 149 22.54 13.87 -25.63
CA GLU A 149 22.50 14.19 -24.21
C GLU A 149 23.85 14.76 -23.75
N VAL A 150 23.76 15.99 -23.27
CA VAL A 150 24.77 16.90 -22.75
C VAL A 150 24.35 17.15 -21.29
N PRO A 151 25.21 17.50 -20.32
CA PRO A 151 26.64 17.26 -20.10
C PRO A 151 26.96 16.70 -18.69
N ALA A 152 28.25 16.42 -18.50
CA ALA A 152 28.96 16.14 -17.27
C ALA A 152 28.73 17.12 -16.09
N VAL A 153 28.50 16.51 -14.90
CA VAL A 153 29.04 16.72 -13.51
C VAL A 153 29.42 18.14 -13.03
N PRO A 154 29.22 18.45 -11.72
CA PRO A 154 30.31 18.17 -10.77
C PRO A 154 29.86 17.57 -9.42
N GLU A 155 30.66 16.60 -9.01
CA GLU A 155 30.74 15.93 -7.72
C GLU A 155 31.42 16.86 -6.70
N PRO A 156 31.03 16.84 -5.42
CA PRO A 156 32.09 16.77 -4.40
C PRO A 156 31.83 15.76 -3.25
N THR A 157 32.84 14.90 -3.08
CA THR A 157 33.42 14.38 -1.83
C THR A 157 32.63 13.39 -0.96
N GLU A 158 32.96 12.11 -1.16
CA GLU A 158 32.85 11.04 -0.17
C GLU A 158 33.72 11.28 1.08
N PRO A 159 33.43 10.56 2.18
CA PRO A 159 34.47 9.79 2.84
C PRO A 159 34.25 8.30 2.63
N LEU A 160 35.27 7.70 2.02
CA LEU A 160 35.53 6.27 1.88
C LEU A 160 35.57 5.57 3.24
N MET A 161 34.69 4.60 3.47
CA MET A 161 35.04 3.37 4.20
C MET A 161 34.25 2.21 3.60
N GLY A 162 34.92 1.46 2.72
CA GLY A 162 34.41 0.22 2.16
C GLY A 162 34.25 -0.84 3.25
N SER A 163 33.07 -1.43 3.30
CA SER A 163 32.87 -2.74 3.90
C SER A 163 32.59 -3.68 2.73
N MET A 164 33.44 -4.67 2.51
CA MET A 164 33.15 -5.78 1.60
C MET A 164 31.95 -6.55 2.14
N ARG A 165 30.76 -6.06 1.82
CA ARG A 165 29.49 -6.62 2.25
C ARG A 165 28.65 -6.82 1.02
N SER A 166 28.28 -8.07 0.77
CA SER A 166 27.43 -8.42 -0.35
C SER A 166 26.09 -7.69 -0.20
N PRO A 167 25.59 -7.02 -1.24
CA PRO A 167 24.30 -6.36 -1.16
C PRO A 167 23.19 -7.40 -1.04
N ILE A 168 22.30 -7.23 -0.06
CA ILE A 168 21.11 -8.04 0.09
C ILE A 168 20.06 -7.50 -0.89
N ILE A 169 19.58 -8.35 -1.81
CA ILE A 169 18.64 -7.98 -2.86
C ILE A 169 17.27 -8.62 -2.58
N HIS A 170 16.22 -7.80 -2.59
CA HIS A 170 14.82 -8.23 -2.50
C HIS A 170 14.12 -8.02 -3.84
N VAL A 171 13.40 -9.03 -4.33
CA VAL A 171 12.56 -8.94 -5.53
C VAL A 171 11.14 -8.57 -5.11
N VAL A 172 10.64 -7.44 -5.59
CA VAL A 172 9.32 -6.91 -5.24
C VAL A 172 8.22 -7.87 -5.70
N LYS A 173 7.35 -8.27 -4.78
CA LYS A 173 6.17 -9.09 -5.05
C LYS A 173 4.92 -8.23 -5.28
N PRO A 174 3.90 -8.74 -5.99
CA PRO A 174 2.65 -8.00 -6.18
C PRO A 174 2.01 -7.64 -4.83
N GLY A 175 1.64 -6.36 -4.67
CA GLY A 175 1.04 -5.82 -3.45
C GLY A 175 2.04 -5.42 -2.34
N GLU A 176 3.35 -5.53 -2.59
CA GLU A 176 4.35 -4.91 -1.73
C GLU A 176 4.52 -3.43 -2.05
N THR A 177 4.80 -2.63 -1.02
CA THR A 177 5.14 -1.20 -1.15
C THR A 177 6.50 -0.95 -0.53
N LEU A 178 7.16 0.15 -0.94
CA LEU A 178 8.46 0.52 -0.41
C LEU A 178 8.44 0.63 1.13
N TYR A 179 7.32 1.11 1.69
CA TYR A 179 7.08 1.14 3.14
C TYR A 179 7.11 -0.25 3.77
N ARG A 180 6.35 -1.22 3.25
CA ARG A 180 6.31 -2.59 3.81
C ARG A 180 7.66 -3.30 3.69
N ILE A 181 8.36 -3.10 2.58
CA ILE A 181 9.71 -3.65 2.36
C ILE A 181 10.70 -3.04 3.35
N SER A 182 10.70 -1.71 3.52
CA SER A 182 11.58 -1.05 4.47
C SER A 182 11.39 -1.56 5.91
N ARG A 183 10.14 -1.71 6.36
CA ARG A 183 9.80 -2.26 7.68
C ARG A 183 10.24 -3.70 7.87
N LYS A 184 10.15 -4.52 6.81
CA LYS A 184 10.58 -5.93 6.84
C LYS A 184 12.08 -6.07 7.11
N TYR A 185 12.89 -5.17 6.55
CA TYR A 185 14.35 -5.18 6.69
C TYR A 185 14.86 -4.19 7.77
N GLY A 186 13.97 -3.57 8.55
CA GLY A 186 14.34 -2.63 9.60
C GLY A 186 15.01 -1.35 9.07
N LEU A 187 14.76 -0.99 7.81
CA LEU A 187 15.26 0.24 7.18
C LEU A 187 14.19 1.32 7.12
N THR A 188 14.62 2.57 6.99
CA THR A 188 13.72 3.67 6.63
C THR A 188 13.48 3.70 5.13
N VAL A 189 12.31 4.19 4.71
CA VAL A 189 11.94 4.36 3.29
C VAL A 189 13.00 5.18 2.55
N ASP A 190 13.42 6.30 3.14
CA ASP A 190 14.45 7.16 2.55
C ASP A 190 15.79 6.44 2.34
N LYS A 191 16.16 5.53 3.24
CA LYS A 191 17.40 4.77 3.13
C LYS A 191 17.32 3.76 1.98
N VAL A 192 16.20 3.05 1.85
CA VAL A 192 15.97 2.14 0.72
C VAL A 192 15.92 2.91 -0.61
N ARG A 193 15.26 4.09 -0.62
CA ARG A 193 15.22 4.98 -1.79
C ARG A 193 16.61 5.42 -2.21
N LYS A 194 17.43 5.88 -1.27
CA LYS A 194 18.83 6.28 -1.53
C LYS A 194 19.70 5.13 -2.01
N LEU A 195 19.57 3.94 -1.41
CA LEU A 195 20.32 2.75 -1.83
C LEU A 195 20.01 2.33 -3.28
N ASN A 196 18.77 2.54 -3.72
CA ASN A 196 18.29 2.15 -5.04
C ASN A 196 18.17 3.29 -6.04
N LYS A 197 18.55 4.52 -5.63
CA LYS A 197 18.42 5.76 -6.40
C LYS A 197 17.01 5.94 -7.01
N LEU A 198 15.96 5.59 -6.25
CA LEU A 198 14.59 5.74 -6.74
C LEU A 198 14.18 7.22 -6.72
N PRO A 199 13.48 7.73 -7.75
CA PRO A 199 13.00 9.10 -7.79
C PRO A 199 11.87 9.32 -6.78
N ASP A 200 11.00 8.32 -6.62
CA ASP A 200 9.81 8.35 -5.76
C ASP A 200 9.63 7.03 -4.99
N ASP A 201 8.57 6.94 -4.20
CA ASP A 201 8.20 5.75 -3.43
C ASP A 201 7.44 4.69 -4.27
N ILE A 202 7.30 4.94 -5.58
CA ILE A 202 6.66 4.02 -6.54
C ILE A 202 7.67 2.95 -6.94
N ILE A 203 7.27 1.69 -6.79
CA ILE A 203 8.07 0.51 -7.14
C ILE A 203 7.25 -0.45 -8.01
N GLU A 204 7.93 -1.12 -8.93
CA GLU A 204 7.29 -2.06 -9.86
C GLU A 204 7.42 -3.51 -9.37
N VAL A 205 6.43 -4.33 -9.72
CA VAL A 205 6.46 -5.76 -9.40
C VAL A 205 7.59 -6.43 -10.19
N GLY A 206 8.42 -7.20 -9.51
CA GLY A 206 9.61 -7.84 -10.09
C GLY A 206 10.87 -6.97 -10.05
N GLN A 207 10.78 -5.71 -9.62
CA GLN A 207 11.93 -4.84 -9.44
C GLN A 207 12.87 -5.41 -8.36
N LYS A 208 14.18 -5.35 -8.61
CA LYS A 208 15.22 -5.74 -7.64
C LYS A 208 15.59 -4.53 -6.81
N LEU A 209 15.40 -4.62 -5.49
CA LEU A 209 15.75 -3.57 -4.54
C LEU A 209 16.86 -4.03 -3.61
N ILE A 210 17.90 -3.22 -3.47
CA ILE A 210 18.95 -3.34 -2.47
C ILE A 210 18.37 -2.92 -1.13
N VAL A 211 18.32 -3.85 -0.19
CA VAL A 211 17.69 -3.67 1.14
C VAL A 211 18.69 -3.81 2.29
N GLY A 212 19.98 -3.80 2.00
CA GLY A 212 21.04 -3.89 2.99
C GLY A 212 22.37 -4.32 2.38
N GLN A 213 23.39 -4.36 3.23
CA GLN A 213 24.70 -4.93 2.94
C GLN A 213 25.04 -5.84 4.13
N GLU A 214 25.38 -7.10 3.86
CA GLU A 214 25.71 -8.10 4.90
C GLU A 214 27.09 -7.89 5.50
#